data_AF-A0A6G0Y444-F1
#
_entry.id   AF-A0A6G0Y444-F1
#
_cell.length_a   1.000
_cell.length_b   1.000
_cell.length_c   1.000
_cell.angle_alpha   90.00
_cell.angle_beta   90.00
_cell.angle_gamma   90.00
#
_symmetry.space_group_name_H-M   'P 1'
#
loop_
_entity.id
_entity.type
_entity.pdbx_description
1 polymer ?
#
loop_
_entity_poly.entity_id
_entity_poly.type
_entity_poly.pdbx_seq_one_letter_code
_entity_poly.pdbx_strand_id
1 'polypeptide(L)'
;MAGNHILSITSISEYFKDNIKQLKRGEIAYKDGHVLKIQADRDLNLIVGEIKPSMRNDKYKVKLMLNDCCIVDAECTCPRGKVVCHHIAALALYTHYNLSSTDQCCSWNVRKNIPCNDVRTISEMYGRFESPTTDVTDEDFDNFKKTLDNLKVPVGFSWLLRPEPELEPNKFQPIKLNSIKSIINTDVCKQFVKSKQFDEVRSYIFDKCFITDNIILKIAEESIGQSKSEMRHYHRKNGLTASHFGHILSSCKKQKFSKSLFKSLQNDTNLSGVHSIQWGLSNETSGIKVLEREQNVKVVSTGLWLLNNGVLGASSDGFVNSEYIVEIKCPWKYRNKNYQIIN
;
A
#
# COMPACT_ATOMS: atom_id res chain seq x y z
N MET A 1 -13.85 -1.91 -19.70
CA MET A 1 -12.65 -1.23 -20.24
C MET A 1 -11.74 -2.31 -20.78
N ALA A 2 -11.61 -2.43 -22.10
CA ALA A 2 -10.68 -3.39 -22.68
C ALA A 2 -9.25 -2.90 -22.37
N GLY A 3 -8.53 -3.64 -21.52
CA GLY A 3 -7.11 -3.36 -21.31
C GLY A 3 -6.39 -3.62 -22.63
N ASN A 4 -5.78 -2.59 -23.21
CA ASN A 4 -4.88 -2.77 -24.35
C ASN A 4 -3.58 -3.38 -23.81
N HIS A 5 -3.57 -4.70 -23.67
CA HIS A 5 -2.40 -5.47 -23.27
C HIS A 5 -1.43 -5.55 -24.46
N ILE A 6 -0.13 -5.41 -24.22
CA ILE A 6 0.90 -5.54 -25.29
C ILE A 6 0.90 -6.94 -25.91
N LEU A 7 0.49 -7.95 -25.14
CA LEU A 7 0.32 -9.31 -25.59
C LEU A 7 -1.03 -9.83 -25.13
N SER A 8 -1.83 -10.37 -26.05
CA SER A 8 -3.16 -10.90 -25.70
C SER A 8 -3.09 -12.30 -25.11
N ILE A 9 -3.98 -12.61 -24.16
CA ILE A 9 -4.05 -13.97 -23.59
C ILE A 9 -4.41 -15.02 -24.65
N THR A 10 -5.22 -14.64 -25.65
CA THR A 10 -5.58 -15.48 -26.78
C THR A 10 -4.36 -15.86 -27.62
N SER A 11 -3.47 -14.89 -27.90
CA SER A 11 -2.23 -15.18 -28.63
C SER A 11 -1.30 -16.12 -27.85
N ILE A 12 -1.20 -15.95 -26.54
CA ILE A 12 -0.41 -16.87 -25.69
C ILE A 12 -1.00 -18.29 -25.80
N SER A 13 -2.31 -18.43 -25.71
CA SER A 13 -2.96 -19.73 -25.82
C SER A 13 -2.72 -20.39 -27.19
N GLU A 14 -2.76 -19.63 -28.28
CA GLU A 14 -2.52 -20.16 -29.63
C GLU A 14 -1.06 -20.58 -29.82
N TYR A 15 -0.10 -19.76 -29.37
CA TYR A 15 1.33 -20.08 -29.47
C TYR A 15 1.71 -21.36 -28.71
N PHE A 16 1.03 -21.64 -27.59
CA PHE A 16 1.26 -22.82 -26.76
C PHE A 16 0.29 -23.98 -27.01
N LYS A 17 -0.52 -23.93 -28.06
CA LYS A 17 -1.59 -24.92 -28.35
C LYS A 17 -1.09 -26.36 -28.38
N ASP A 18 0.06 -26.62 -29.01
CA ASP A 18 0.67 -27.95 -29.07
C ASP A 18 1.55 -28.27 -27.85
N ASN A 19 1.78 -27.29 -26.97
CA ASN A 19 2.72 -27.34 -25.84
C ASN A 19 2.09 -26.89 -24.51
N ILE A 20 0.81 -27.19 -24.28
CA ILE A 20 0.04 -26.75 -23.09
C ILE A 20 0.72 -27.11 -21.76
N LYS A 21 1.44 -28.25 -21.70
CA LYS A 21 2.21 -28.64 -20.51
C LYS A 21 3.28 -27.60 -20.13
N GLN A 22 3.90 -26.94 -21.11
CA GLN A 22 4.88 -25.87 -20.87
C GLN A 22 4.19 -24.59 -20.41
N LEU A 23 3.00 -24.28 -20.96
CA LEU A 23 2.20 -23.14 -20.51
C LEU A 23 1.81 -23.27 -19.04
N LYS A 24 1.29 -24.43 -18.61
CA LYS A 24 0.94 -24.70 -17.21
C LYS A 24 2.14 -24.56 -16.27
N ARG A 25 3.32 -25.08 -16.67
CA ARG A 25 4.56 -24.93 -15.90
C ARG A 25 5.04 -23.47 -15.87
N GLY A 26 4.85 -22.73 -16.96
CA GLY A 26 5.17 -21.31 -17.04
C GLY A 26 4.27 -20.47 -16.14
N GLU A 27 2.99 -20.82 -16.01
CA GLU A 27 2.06 -20.17 -15.09
C GLU A 27 2.49 -20.34 -13.63
N ILE A 28 2.94 -21.53 -13.26
CA ILE A 28 3.52 -21.78 -11.93
C ILE A 28 4.77 -20.93 -11.73
N ALA A 29 5.71 -20.94 -12.68
CA ALA A 29 6.93 -20.15 -12.60
C ALA A 29 6.66 -18.63 -12.54
N TYR A 30 5.62 -18.15 -13.22
CA TYR A 30 5.15 -16.76 -13.12
C TYR A 30 4.65 -16.45 -11.71
N LYS A 31 3.75 -17.29 -11.16
CA LYS A 31 3.19 -17.11 -9.81
C LYS A 31 4.24 -17.20 -8.70
N ASP A 32 5.25 -18.04 -8.89
CA ASP A 32 6.38 -18.20 -7.97
C ASP A 32 7.44 -17.08 -8.10
N GLY A 33 7.23 -16.10 -8.99
CA GLY A 33 8.10 -14.93 -9.14
C GLY A 33 9.46 -15.25 -9.77
N HIS A 34 9.53 -16.22 -10.68
CA HIS A 34 10.78 -16.61 -11.33
C HIS A 34 11.27 -15.63 -12.39
N VAL A 35 10.42 -14.69 -12.84
CA VAL A 35 10.81 -13.60 -13.76
C VAL A 35 11.52 -12.51 -12.94
N LEU A 36 12.82 -12.35 -13.15
CA LEU A 36 13.67 -11.46 -12.33
C LEU A 36 13.81 -10.06 -12.92
N LYS A 37 13.93 -9.99 -14.25
CA LYS A 37 14.09 -8.74 -15.00
C LYS A 37 13.34 -8.84 -16.31
N ILE A 38 12.80 -7.72 -16.74
CA ILE A 38 12.17 -7.56 -18.05
C ILE A 38 12.62 -6.24 -18.66
N GLN A 39 12.83 -6.25 -19.96
CA GLN A 39 13.09 -5.07 -20.78
C GLN A 39 12.24 -5.23 -22.04
N ALA A 40 11.39 -4.25 -22.30
CA ALA A 40 10.57 -4.22 -23.50
C ALA A 40 11.05 -3.07 -24.38
N ASP A 41 11.37 -3.38 -25.63
CA ASP A 41 11.68 -2.43 -26.68
C ASP A 41 10.54 -2.46 -27.70
N ARG A 42 9.71 -1.41 -27.70
CA ARG A 42 8.54 -1.34 -28.58
C ARG A 42 8.92 -0.99 -30.02
N ASP A 43 10.02 -0.28 -30.25
CA ASP A 43 10.44 0.10 -31.60
C ASP A 43 10.90 -1.13 -32.39
N LEU A 44 11.47 -2.12 -31.68
CA LEU A 44 11.88 -3.41 -32.23
C LEU A 44 10.85 -4.53 -31.98
N ASN A 45 9.71 -4.23 -31.37
CA ASN A 45 8.72 -5.20 -30.89
C ASN A 45 9.34 -6.41 -30.16
N LEU A 46 10.34 -6.16 -29.33
CA LEU A 46 11.16 -7.18 -28.69
C LEU A 46 11.01 -7.08 -27.17
N ILE A 47 10.71 -8.21 -26.52
CA ILE A 47 10.69 -8.32 -25.07
C ILE A 47 11.78 -9.28 -24.63
N VAL A 48 12.67 -8.83 -23.75
CA VAL A 48 13.76 -9.61 -23.20
C VAL A 48 13.56 -9.76 -21.70
N GLY A 49 13.72 -10.97 -21.17
CA GLY A 49 13.61 -11.24 -19.74
C GLY A 49 14.68 -12.18 -19.22
N GLU A 50 15.04 -12.00 -17.94
CA GLU A 50 15.85 -12.97 -17.18
C GLU A 50 14.94 -13.82 -16.31
N ILE A 51 14.95 -15.14 -16.52
CA ILE A 51 14.11 -16.08 -15.79
C ILE A 51 14.99 -17.04 -15.00
N LYS A 52 14.66 -17.20 -13.72
CA LYS A 52 15.29 -18.16 -12.82
C LYS A 52 14.77 -19.57 -13.12
N PRO A 53 15.63 -20.57 -13.33
CA PRO A 53 15.19 -21.94 -13.47
C PRO A 53 14.87 -22.56 -12.11
N SER A 54 14.02 -23.58 -12.10
CA SER A 54 13.55 -24.23 -10.87
C SER A 54 14.66 -24.90 -10.04
N MET A 55 15.75 -25.35 -10.68
CA MET A 55 16.77 -26.22 -10.05
C MET A 55 18.21 -25.70 -10.16
N ARG A 56 18.46 -24.59 -10.87
CA ARG A 56 19.82 -24.06 -11.12
C ARG A 56 19.91 -22.61 -10.68
N ASN A 57 21.11 -22.14 -10.37
CA ASN A 57 21.34 -20.73 -10.04
C ASN A 57 21.53 -19.85 -11.28
N ASP A 58 21.96 -20.45 -12.41
CA ASP A 58 22.19 -19.70 -13.65
C ASP A 58 20.87 -19.30 -14.31
N LYS A 59 20.76 -18.02 -14.62
CA LYS A 59 19.54 -17.44 -15.19
C LYS A 59 19.47 -17.72 -16.69
N TYR A 60 18.28 -17.98 -17.19
CA TYR A 60 18.03 -18.05 -18.63
C TYR A 60 17.56 -16.70 -19.16
N LYS A 61 18.12 -16.31 -20.30
CA LYS A 61 17.66 -15.15 -21.06
C LYS A 61 16.60 -15.63 -22.04
N VAL A 62 15.47 -14.96 -22.05
CA VAL A 62 14.37 -15.24 -22.96
C VAL A 62 14.07 -13.99 -23.77
N LYS A 63 13.84 -14.17 -25.06
CA LYS A 63 13.44 -13.13 -25.99
C LYS A 63 12.09 -13.52 -26.59
N LEU A 64 11.15 -12.58 -26.64
CA LEU A 64 9.87 -12.70 -27.35
C LEU A 64 9.83 -11.63 -28.43
N MET A 65 9.61 -12.05 -29.68
CA MET A 65 9.35 -11.15 -30.79
C MET A 65 7.85 -11.05 -31.01
N LEU A 66 7.33 -9.84 -31.00
CA LEU A 66 5.90 -9.57 -31.10
C LEU A 66 5.55 -8.94 -32.45
N ASN A 67 4.36 -9.23 -32.96
CA ASN A 67 3.73 -8.49 -34.04
C ASN A 67 2.22 -8.44 -33.78
N ASP A 68 1.61 -7.26 -33.86
CA ASP A 68 0.17 -7.05 -33.62
C ASP A 68 -0.37 -7.79 -32.38
N CYS A 69 0.29 -7.60 -31.24
CA CYS A 69 -0.04 -8.23 -29.95
C CYS A 69 0.03 -9.78 -29.96
N CYS A 70 0.76 -10.36 -30.91
CA CYS A 70 0.95 -11.79 -31.07
C CYS A 70 2.43 -12.20 -31.01
N ILE A 71 2.71 -13.39 -30.47
CA ILE A 71 4.08 -13.95 -30.45
C ILE A 71 4.40 -14.50 -31.84
N VAL A 72 5.36 -13.89 -32.53
CA VAL A 72 5.88 -14.39 -33.83
C VAL A 72 6.97 -15.42 -33.61
N ASP A 73 7.86 -15.15 -32.67
CA ASP A 73 8.97 -16.04 -32.34
C ASP A 73 9.40 -15.87 -30.88
N ALA A 74 10.05 -16.89 -30.35
CA ALA A 74 10.62 -16.86 -29.01
C ALA A 74 11.88 -17.69 -28.90
N GLU A 75 12.92 -17.09 -28.32
CA GLU A 75 14.18 -17.75 -28.04
C GLU A 75 14.44 -17.81 -26.55
N CYS A 76 14.96 -18.93 -26.07
CA CYS A 76 15.43 -19.05 -24.70
C CYS A 76 16.82 -19.70 -24.66
N THR A 77 17.69 -19.23 -23.77
CA THR A 77 19.03 -19.83 -23.57
C THR A 77 19.01 -21.16 -22.81
N CYS A 78 17.83 -21.72 -22.50
CA CYS A 78 17.72 -23.03 -21.87
C CYS A 78 17.91 -24.17 -22.90
N PRO A 79 18.21 -25.40 -22.46
CA PRO A 79 18.41 -26.55 -23.36
C PRO A 79 17.22 -26.84 -24.30
N ARG A 80 16.00 -26.42 -23.93
CA ARG A 80 14.77 -26.59 -24.71
C ARG A 80 14.34 -25.31 -25.47
N GLY A 81 15.13 -24.24 -25.39
CA GLY A 81 14.71 -22.90 -25.76
C GLY A 81 14.65 -22.61 -27.27
N LYS A 82 14.91 -23.61 -28.11
CA LYS A 82 14.75 -23.57 -29.58
C LYS A 82 13.38 -24.05 -30.08
N VAL A 83 12.52 -24.58 -29.21
CA VAL A 83 11.18 -25.07 -29.57
C VAL A 83 10.14 -24.29 -28.79
N VAL A 84 9.77 -24.75 -27.59
CA VAL A 84 8.90 -24.04 -26.65
C VAL A 84 9.28 -24.51 -25.24
N CYS A 85 9.41 -23.59 -24.29
CA CYS A 85 9.76 -23.91 -22.91
C CYS A 85 8.91 -23.12 -21.91
N HIS A 86 8.81 -23.63 -20.68
CA HIS A 86 8.08 -22.95 -19.61
C HIS A 86 8.66 -21.57 -19.24
N HIS A 87 9.93 -21.27 -19.53
CA HIS A 87 10.49 -19.92 -19.33
C HIS A 87 9.91 -18.90 -20.33
N ILE A 88 9.68 -19.31 -21.57
CA ILE A 88 8.99 -18.51 -22.60
C ILE A 88 7.56 -18.23 -22.14
N ALA A 89 6.86 -19.25 -21.64
CA ALA A 89 5.51 -19.09 -21.10
C ALA A 89 5.46 -18.15 -19.91
N ALA A 90 6.41 -18.26 -18.98
CA ALA A 90 6.49 -17.39 -17.80
C ALA A 90 6.69 -15.92 -18.20
N LEU A 91 7.58 -15.64 -19.16
CA LEU A 91 7.79 -14.29 -19.67
C LEU A 91 6.56 -13.75 -20.40
N ALA A 92 5.91 -14.57 -21.24
CA ALA A 92 4.71 -14.17 -21.98
C ALA A 92 3.54 -13.81 -21.04
N LEU A 93 3.31 -14.62 -20.00
CA LEU A 93 2.30 -14.33 -18.97
C LEU A 93 2.66 -13.07 -18.18
N TYR A 94 3.93 -12.90 -17.80
CA TYR A 94 4.37 -11.69 -17.12
C TYR A 94 4.11 -10.44 -17.97
N THR A 95 4.44 -10.49 -19.27
CA THR A 95 4.15 -9.40 -20.22
C THR A 95 2.65 -9.07 -20.27
N HIS A 96 1.78 -10.07 -20.41
CA HIS A 96 0.34 -9.82 -20.49
C HIS A 96 -0.20 -9.09 -19.24
N TYR A 97 0.22 -9.52 -18.05
CA TYR A 97 -0.32 -8.98 -16.80
C TYR A 97 0.37 -7.70 -16.30
N ASN A 98 1.63 -7.46 -16.68
CA ASN A 98 2.45 -6.39 -16.10
C ASN A 98 2.94 -5.36 -17.12
N LEU A 99 2.66 -5.53 -18.43
CA LEU A 99 2.96 -4.55 -19.47
C LEU A 99 1.66 -4.13 -20.18
N SER A 100 1.24 -2.91 -19.92
CA SER A 100 0.13 -2.22 -20.57
C SER A 100 0.61 -1.43 -21.79
N SER A 101 -0.28 -1.18 -22.76
CA SER A 101 0.00 -0.26 -23.87
C SER A 101 0.35 1.16 -23.41
N THR A 102 0.02 1.53 -22.17
CA THR A 102 0.31 2.83 -21.55
C THR A 102 1.66 2.89 -20.82
N ASP A 103 2.40 1.78 -20.66
CA ASP A 103 3.75 1.77 -20.05
C ASP A 103 4.84 2.33 -20.99
N GLN A 104 4.57 3.46 -21.61
CA GLN A 104 5.56 4.23 -22.34
C GLN A 104 6.42 4.95 -21.30
N CYS A 105 7.76 4.85 -21.40
CA CYS A 105 8.61 5.85 -20.76
C CYS A 105 8.16 7.21 -21.30
N CYS A 106 7.73 8.09 -20.40
CA CYS A 106 7.43 9.48 -20.69
C CYS A 106 8.58 10.11 -21.51
N SER A 107 8.41 10.23 -22.82
CA SER A 107 9.42 10.74 -23.75
C SER A 107 9.39 12.27 -23.82
N TRP A 108 8.99 12.95 -22.75
CA TRP A 108 9.05 14.42 -22.66
C TRP A 108 10.48 14.95 -22.80
N ASN A 109 11.49 14.11 -22.51
CA ASN A 109 12.91 14.47 -22.55
C ASN A 109 13.70 13.88 -23.73
N VAL A 110 13.07 13.11 -24.62
CA VAL A 110 13.78 12.64 -25.83
C VAL A 110 13.77 13.80 -26.83
N ARG A 111 14.89 14.53 -26.92
CA ARG A 111 15.10 15.52 -27.98
C ARG A 111 15.00 14.79 -29.32
N LYS A 112 13.91 15.03 -30.06
CA LYS A 112 13.80 14.53 -31.43
C LYS A 112 14.90 15.20 -32.25
N ASN A 113 15.84 14.41 -32.78
CA ASN A 113 16.76 14.86 -33.82
C ASN A 113 15.95 14.93 -35.13
N ILE A 114 15.09 15.94 -35.25
CA ILE A 114 14.45 16.27 -36.52
C ILE A 114 15.46 17.14 -37.27
N PRO A 115 15.92 16.78 -38.47
CA PRO A 115 16.56 17.72 -39.36
C PRO A 115 15.45 18.64 -39.90
N CYS A 116 14.97 19.55 -39.06
CA CYS A 116 13.98 20.55 -39.44
C CYS A 116 14.72 21.87 -39.59
N ASN A 117 15.02 22.23 -40.84
CA ASN A 117 15.60 23.53 -41.19
C ASN A 117 14.62 24.70 -41.03
N ASP A 118 13.48 24.52 -40.36
CA ASP A 118 12.47 25.57 -40.20
C ASP A 118 11.71 25.39 -38.87
N VAL A 119 12.43 25.49 -37.74
CA VAL A 119 11.81 25.63 -36.41
C VAL A 119 11.19 27.02 -36.34
N ARG A 120 9.88 27.12 -36.60
CA ARG A 120 9.12 28.35 -36.38
C ARG A 120 8.57 28.39 -34.97
N THR A 121 8.80 29.48 -34.25
CA THR A 121 8.21 29.72 -32.93
C THR A 121 6.69 29.90 -33.06
N ILE A 122 5.96 29.65 -31.97
CA ILE A 122 4.50 29.90 -31.91
C ILE A 122 4.19 31.35 -32.33
N SER A 123 5.03 32.30 -31.91
CA SER A 123 4.92 33.71 -32.28
C SER A 123 5.10 33.97 -33.78
N GLU A 124 5.91 33.17 -34.48
CA GLU A 124 6.09 33.24 -35.93
C GLU A 124 4.95 32.57 -36.69
N MET A 125 4.33 31.53 -36.12
CA MET A 125 3.19 30.85 -36.72
C MET A 125 1.87 31.61 -36.57
N TYR A 126 1.67 32.26 -35.42
CA TYR A 126 0.37 32.84 -35.03
C TYR A 126 0.43 34.34 -34.72
N GLY A 127 1.60 34.98 -34.85
CA GLY A 127 1.83 36.34 -34.41
C GLY A 127 2.03 36.43 -32.88
N ARG A 128 2.56 37.56 -32.39
CA ARG A 128 2.48 37.87 -30.96
C ARG A 128 1.02 38.16 -30.64
N PHE A 129 0.40 37.30 -29.84
CA PHE A 129 -0.80 37.69 -29.11
C PHE A 129 -0.38 38.73 -28.06
N GLU A 130 -0.79 39.98 -28.27
CA GLU A 130 -0.86 40.94 -27.17
C GLU A 130 -1.91 40.40 -26.21
N SER A 131 -1.45 39.78 -25.12
CA SER A 131 -2.35 39.41 -24.03
C SER A 131 -2.95 40.72 -23.51
N PRO A 132 -4.28 40.84 -23.40
CA PRO A 132 -4.87 41.98 -22.75
C PRO A 132 -4.22 42.12 -21.37
N THR A 133 -3.57 43.25 -21.09
CA THR A 133 -3.07 43.60 -19.75
C THR A 133 -4.25 43.98 -18.86
N THR A 134 -5.23 43.08 -18.79
CA THR A 134 -6.34 43.22 -17.86
C THR A 134 -5.87 42.59 -16.57
N ASP A 135 -5.41 43.41 -15.64
CA ASP A 135 -5.22 42.95 -14.26
C ASP A 135 -6.60 42.53 -13.74
N VAL A 136 -6.79 41.22 -13.59
CA VAL A 136 -8.03 40.67 -13.04
C VAL A 136 -8.05 41.05 -11.57
N THR A 137 -9.03 41.84 -11.17
CA THR A 137 -9.14 42.31 -9.79
C THR A 137 -9.63 41.17 -8.89
N ASP A 138 -9.32 41.24 -7.59
CA ASP A 138 -9.86 40.29 -6.60
C ASP A 138 -11.39 40.27 -6.60
N GLU A 139 -12.03 41.40 -6.94
CA GLU A 139 -13.47 41.55 -7.06
C GLU A 139 -14.05 40.75 -8.24
N ASP A 140 -13.34 40.68 -9.37
CA ASP A 140 -13.71 39.85 -10.51
C ASP A 140 -13.63 38.35 -10.17
N PHE A 141 -12.61 37.96 -9.39
CA PHE A 141 -12.47 36.59 -8.88
C PHE A 141 -13.61 36.20 -7.94
N ASP A 142 -14.03 37.10 -7.05
CA ASP A 142 -15.13 36.86 -6.13
C ASP A 142 -16.48 36.78 -6.86
N ASN A 143 -16.69 37.62 -7.88
CA ASN A 143 -17.86 37.55 -8.74
C ASN A 143 -17.91 36.23 -9.54
N PHE A 144 -16.75 35.75 -10.02
CA PHE A 144 -16.65 34.46 -10.68
C PHE A 144 -16.97 33.30 -9.73
N LYS A 145 -16.42 33.29 -8.51
CA LYS A 145 -16.74 32.29 -7.47
C LYS A 145 -18.23 32.26 -7.15
N LYS A 146 -18.87 33.42 -6.93
CA LYS A 146 -20.33 33.52 -6.72
C LYS A 146 -21.12 32.95 -7.89
N THR A 147 -20.66 33.18 -9.12
CA THR A 147 -21.30 32.64 -10.31
C THR A 147 -21.21 31.12 -10.34
N LEU A 148 -20.05 30.55 -10.01
CA LEU A 148 -19.84 29.10 -9.92
C LEU A 148 -20.71 28.46 -8.82
N ASP A 149 -20.82 29.09 -7.65
CA ASP A 149 -21.65 28.60 -6.54
C ASP A 149 -23.15 28.55 -6.89
N ASN A 150 -23.59 29.46 -7.78
CA ASN A 150 -24.97 29.53 -8.24
C ASN A 150 -25.29 28.56 -9.39
N LEU A 151 -24.29 27.91 -10.00
CA LEU A 151 -24.52 26.89 -11.01
C LEU A 151 -25.05 25.62 -10.33
N LYS A 152 -26.33 25.30 -10.57
CA LYS A 152 -26.98 24.05 -10.10
C LYS A 152 -26.44 22.77 -10.77
N VAL A 153 -25.31 22.85 -11.48
CA VAL A 153 -24.70 21.76 -12.23
C VAL A 153 -23.32 21.51 -11.65
N PRO A 154 -22.94 20.25 -11.34
CA PRO A 154 -21.61 19.96 -10.83
C PRO A 154 -20.56 20.26 -11.90
N VAL A 155 -19.88 21.40 -11.76
CA VAL A 155 -18.64 21.66 -12.49
C VAL A 155 -17.50 20.96 -11.74
N GLY A 156 -16.92 19.93 -12.38
CA GLY A 156 -15.77 19.21 -11.84
C GLY A 156 -14.63 20.19 -11.54
N PHE A 157 -13.93 19.99 -10.43
CA PHE A 157 -12.82 20.82 -9.93
C PHE A 157 -13.17 22.16 -9.26
N SER A 158 -14.45 22.50 -9.05
CA SER A 158 -14.86 23.66 -8.22
C SER A 158 -14.26 23.65 -6.80
N TRP A 159 -13.93 22.47 -6.27
CA TRP A 159 -13.28 22.32 -4.98
C TRP A 159 -11.87 22.95 -4.91
N LEU A 160 -11.15 23.10 -6.03
CA LEU A 160 -9.84 23.79 -6.07
C LEU A 160 -9.95 25.30 -5.83
N LEU A 161 -11.14 25.86 -6.07
CA LEU A 161 -11.43 27.29 -5.89
C LEU A 161 -12.10 27.59 -4.55
N ARG A 162 -12.42 26.55 -3.76
CA ARG A 162 -12.94 26.73 -2.41
C ARG A 162 -11.84 27.31 -1.52
N PRO A 163 -12.17 28.24 -0.61
CA PRO A 163 -11.21 28.66 0.40
C PRO A 163 -10.74 27.44 1.20
N GLU A 164 -9.46 27.43 1.55
CA GLU A 164 -8.92 26.43 2.45
C GLU A 164 -9.75 26.48 3.75
N PRO A 165 -10.26 25.33 4.26
CA PRO A 165 -11.10 25.35 5.44
C PRO A 165 -10.35 26.02 6.59
N GLU A 166 -10.95 27.05 7.18
CA GLU A 166 -10.40 27.72 8.35
C GLU A 166 -10.17 26.65 9.43
N LEU A 167 -8.90 26.45 9.79
CA LEU A 167 -8.51 25.57 10.88
C LEU A 167 -8.99 26.20 12.18
N GLU A 168 -10.23 25.92 12.55
CA GLU A 168 -10.76 26.19 13.89
C GLU A 168 -9.76 25.60 14.92
N PRO A 169 -9.03 26.43 15.69
CA PRO A 169 -7.88 25.98 16.49
C PRO A 169 -8.25 24.93 17.55
N ASN A 170 -9.55 24.74 17.83
CA ASN A 170 -10.08 23.85 18.84
C ASN A 170 -10.86 22.64 18.30
N LYS A 171 -10.87 22.37 16.99
CA LYS A 171 -11.39 21.10 16.46
C LYS A 171 -10.23 20.19 16.05
N PHE A 172 -9.81 19.34 16.99
CA PHE A 172 -8.93 18.19 16.80
C PHE A 172 -7.49 18.50 16.33
N GLN A 173 -6.72 19.24 17.14
CA GLN A 173 -5.28 19.01 17.11
C GLN A 173 -4.97 17.73 17.89
N PRO A 174 -4.42 16.68 17.25
CA PRO A 174 -4.08 15.44 17.94
C PRO A 174 -3.08 15.72 19.04
N ILE A 175 -3.23 15.02 20.18
CA ILE A 175 -2.27 15.11 21.28
C ILE A 175 -0.89 14.75 20.74
N LYS A 176 -0.01 15.75 20.68
CA LYS A 176 1.32 15.57 20.11
C LYS A 176 2.20 14.83 21.12
N LEU A 177 2.37 13.53 20.91
CA LEU A 177 3.31 12.72 21.64
C LEU A 177 4.73 12.86 21.08
N ASN A 178 5.73 12.63 21.92
CA ASN A 178 7.11 12.56 21.46
C ASN A 178 7.28 11.37 20.50
N SER A 179 7.87 11.62 19.33
CA SER A 179 8.06 10.57 18.34
C SER A 179 9.13 9.60 18.80
N ILE A 180 8.76 8.32 18.96
CA ILE A 180 9.70 7.24 19.26
C ILE A 180 10.86 7.23 18.24
N LYS A 181 10.54 7.48 16.96
CA LYS A 181 11.54 7.54 15.88
C LYS A 181 12.52 8.69 16.07
N SER A 182 12.10 9.87 16.54
CA SER A 182 13.04 10.97 16.77
C SER A 182 13.94 10.68 17.97
N ILE A 183 13.38 10.09 19.04
CA ILE A 183 14.12 9.74 20.25
C ILE A 183 15.22 8.71 19.95
N ILE A 184 14.90 7.64 19.21
CA ILE A 184 15.87 6.61 18.83
C ILE A 184 17.00 7.19 17.95
N ASN A 185 16.70 8.22 17.16
CA ASN A 185 17.69 8.84 16.27
C ASN A 185 18.59 9.87 16.95
N THR A 186 18.37 10.18 18.23
CA THR A 186 19.26 11.06 19.00
C THR A 186 20.65 10.43 19.17
N ASP A 187 21.69 11.27 19.21
CA ASP A 187 23.07 10.80 19.33
C ASP A 187 23.32 10.08 20.67
N VAL A 188 22.66 10.53 21.73
CA VAL A 188 22.67 9.88 23.06
C VAL A 188 22.19 8.43 22.95
N CYS A 189 21.01 8.21 22.35
CA CYS A 189 20.47 6.86 22.20
C CYS A 189 21.37 5.99 21.31
N LYS A 190 21.92 6.53 20.22
CA LYS A 190 22.86 5.83 19.34
C LYS A 190 24.15 5.45 20.06
N GLN A 191 24.64 6.30 20.97
CA GLN A 191 25.84 6.04 21.75
C GLN A 191 25.63 4.88 22.73
N PHE A 192 24.50 4.85 23.44
CA PHE A 192 24.18 3.71 24.32
C PHE A 192 24.05 2.41 23.53
N VAL A 193 23.42 2.43 22.34
CA VAL A 193 23.33 1.25 21.47
C VAL A 193 24.72 0.78 21.01
N LYS A 194 25.61 1.70 20.58
CA LYS A 194 26.99 1.37 20.20
C LYS A 194 27.77 0.74 21.36
N SER A 195 27.55 1.24 22.57
CA SER A 195 28.20 0.78 23.80
C SER A 195 27.55 -0.49 24.38
N LYS A 196 26.51 -1.03 23.72
CA LYS A 196 25.73 -2.21 24.17
C LYS A 196 25.06 -2.04 25.54
N GLN A 197 24.77 -0.79 25.91
CA GLN A 197 24.12 -0.38 27.15
C GLN A 197 22.60 -0.37 26.99
N PHE A 198 21.99 -1.55 26.93
CA PHE A 198 20.56 -1.69 26.57
C PHE A 198 19.59 -1.27 27.68
N ASP A 199 20.00 -1.35 28.95
CA ASP A 199 19.18 -0.91 30.09
C ASP A 199 19.09 0.63 30.14
N GLU A 200 20.16 1.30 29.76
CA GLU A 200 20.24 2.76 29.63
C GLU A 200 19.44 3.24 28.42
N VAL A 201 19.49 2.51 27.28
CA VAL A 201 18.60 2.75 26.14
C VAL A 201 17.14 2.67 26.57
N ARG A 202 16.77 1.61 27.31
CA ARG A 202 15.39 1.41 27.79
C ARG A 202 14.94 2.57 28.67
N SER A 203 15.75 2.92 29.66
CA SER A 203 15.44 3.99 30.62
C SER A 203 15.31 5.33 29.91
N TYR A 204 16.25 5.67 29.02
CA TYR A 204 16.21 6.90 28.24
C TYR A 204 14.95 7.02 27.37
N ILE A 205 14.56 5.93 26.69
CA ILE A 205 13.33 5.93 25.88
C ILE A 205 12.10 6.09 26.77
N PHE A 206 12.02 5.37 27.89
CA PHE A 206 10.86 5.41 28.77
C PHE A 206 10.68 6.79 29.40
N ASP A 207 11.78 7.44 29.79
CA ASP A 207 11.74 8.79 30.35
C ASP A 207 11.31 9.83 29.31
N LYS A 208 11.83 9.74 28.08
CA LYS A 208 11.50 10.69 27.00
C LYS A 208 10.12 10.46 26.39
N CYS A 209 9.62 9.23 26.42
CA CYS A 209 8.28 8.88 25.98
C CYS A 209 7.26 8.89 27.12
N PHE A 210 7.60 9.38 28.31
CA PHE A 210 6.69 9.32 29.46
C PHE A 210 5.38 10.08 29.20
N ILE A 211 4.26 9.46 29.57
CA ILE A 211 2.90 9.98 29.40
C ILE A 211 2.14 9.84 30.72
N THR A 212 1.36 10.87 31.07
CA THR A 212 0.50 10.88 32.26
C THR A 212 -0.84 10.19 32.00
N ASP A 213 -1.48 9.70 33.06
CA ASP A 213 -2.77 8.99 32.97
C ASP A 213 -3.87 9.84 32.32
N ASN A 214 -3.88 11.15 32.58
CA ASN A 214 -4.81 12.09 31.95
C ASN A 214 -4.68 12.10 30.42
N ILE A 215 -3.45 12.03 29.91
CA ILE A 215 -3.20 11.97 28.46
C ILE A 215 -3.61 10.60 27.92
N ILE A 216 -3.33 9.52 28.65
CA ILE A 216 -3.72 8.16 28.26
C ILE A 216 -5.25 8.06 28.10
N LEU A 217 -6.00 8.57 29.08
CA LEU A 217 -7.47 8.60 29.05
C LEU A 217 -7.98 9.39 27.84
N LYS A 218 -7.42 10.57 27.60
CA LYS A 218 -7.82 11.42 26.46
C LYS A 218 -7.53 10.74 25.12
N ILE A 219 -6.39 10.07 24.97
CA ILE A 219 -6.07 9.28 23.77
C ILE A 219 -7.08 8.14 23.59
N ALA A 220 -7.42 7.44 24.67
CA ALA A 220 -8.37 6.34 24.62
C ALA A 220 -9.77 6.81 24.17
N GLU A 221 -10.20 8.00 24.60
CA GLU A 221 -11.47 8.61 24.18
C GLU A 221 -11.45 9.09 22.72
N GLU A 222 -10.41 9.82 22.30
CA GLU A 222 -10.30 10.37 20.94
C GLU A 222 -10.08 9.30 19.86
N SER A 223 -9.57 8.12 20.25
CA SER A 223 -9.28 7.02 19.33
C SER A 223 -10.35 5.92 19.28
N ILE A 224 -11.53 6.17 19.86
CA ILE A 224 -12.70 5.27 19.73
C ILE A 224 -13.07 5.10 18.24
N GLY A 225 -13.50 3.90 17.86
CA GLY A 225 -13.83 3.56 16.47
C GLY A 225 -12.79 2.69 15.76
N GLN A 226 -11.78 2.22 16.52
CA GLN A 226 -10.83 1.21 16.10
C GLN A 226 -10.20 1.46 14.70
N SER A 227 -10.45 0.58 13.72
CA SER A 227 -9.81 0.62 12.39
C SER A 227 -10.22 1.83 11.55
N LYS A 228 -11.37 2.44 11.88
CA LYS A 228 -11.91 3.63 11.22
C LYS A 228 -11.38 4.94 11.82
N SER A 229 -10.73 4.89 12.98
CA SER A 229 -10.18 6.07 13.65
C SER A 229 -8.78 6.40 13.12
N GLU A 230 -8.64 7.56 12.50
CA GLU A 230 -7.32 8.10 12.07
C GLU A 230 -6.39 8.33 13.26
N MET A 231 -6.94 8.79 14.39
CA MET A 231 -6.19 9.03 15.63
C MET A 231 -5.55 7.75 16.16
N ARG A 232 -6.26 6.62 16.07
CA ARG A 232 -5.69 5.31 16.41
C ARG A 232 -4.47 4.98 15.54
N HIS A 233 -4.54 5.22 14.23
CA HIS A 233 -3.41 4.96 13.32
C HIS A 233 -2.23 5.89 13.61
N TYR A 234 -2.52 7.16 13.93
CA TYR A 234 -1.51 8.15 14.30
C TYR A 234 -0.75 7.74 15.57
N HIS A 235 -1.45 7.48 16.68
CA HIS A 235 -0.83 7.17 17.97
C HIS A 235 -0.12 5.81 18.01
N ARG A 236 -0.51 4.85 17.15
CA ARG A 236 0.14 3.53 17.07
C ARG A 236 1.47 3.54 16.33
N LYS A 237 1.78 4.60 15.58
CA LYS A 237 2.91 4.63 14.66
C LYS A 237 4.25 4.50 15.42
N ASN A 238 5.01 3.47 15.07
CA ASN A 238 6.27 3.05 15.73
C ASN A 238 6.12 2.53 17.18
N GLY A 239 4.89 2.38 17.69
CA GLY A 239 4.62 1.83 19.01
C GLY A 239 4.57 0.30 18.99
N LEU A 240 4.91 -0.33 20.11
CA LEU A 240 4.82 -1.79 20.28
C LEU A 240 3.42 -2.14 20.80
N THR A 241 2.48 -2.34 19.86
CA THR A 241 1.09 -2.66 20.23
C THR A 241 0.86 -4.16 20.40
N ALA A 242 -0.14 -4.55 21.20
CA ALA A 242 -0.51 -5.95 21.44
C ALA A 242 -0.63 -6.80 20.15
N SER A 243 -1.20 -6.25 19.08
CA SER A 243 -1.30 -6.92 17.77
C SER A 243 0.05 -7.30 17.13
N HIS A 244 1.13 -6.62 17.49
CA HIS A 244 2.48 -6.84 16.97
C HIS A 244 3.33 -7.73 17.88
N PHE A 245 2.93 -7.93 19.14
CA PHE A 245 3.75 -8.61 20.16
C PHE A 245 4.12 -10.04 19.76
N GLY A 246 3.21 -10.80 19.15
CA GLY A 246 3.52 -12.16 18.66
C GLY A 246 4.66 -12.18 17.65
N HIS A 247 4.66 -11.23 16.70
CA HIS A 247 5.73 -11.08 15.72
C HIS A 247 7.04 -10.61 16.36
N ILE A 248 6.97 -9.64 17.28
CA ILE A 248 8.13 -9.13 18.01
C ILE A 248 8.80 -10.25 18.80
N LEU A 249 8.05 -11.01 19.60
CA LEU A 249 8.57 -12.12 20.39
C LEU A 249 9.20 -13.21 19.51
N SER A 250 8.56 -13.55 18.39
CA SER A 250 9.15 -14.49 17.41
C SER A 250 10.47 -13.95 16.84
N SER A 251 10.54 -12.65 16.52
CA SER A 251 11.77 -12.02 16.02
C SER A 251 12.88 -11.99 17.07
N CYS A 252 12.55 -11.70 18.33
CA CYS A 252 13.50 -11.76 19.45
C CYS A 252 14.07 -13.16 19.63
N LYS A 253 13.20 -14.19 19.63
CA LYS A 253 13.63 -15.61 19.72
C LYS A 253 14.58 -16.00 18.59
N LYS A 254 14.33 -15.50 17.37
CA LYS A 254 15.16 -15.76 16.18
C LYS A 254 16.36 -14.82 16.06
N GLN A 255 16.48 -13.82 16.94
CA GLN A 255 17.43 -12.70 16.84
C GLN A 255 17.45 -12.05 15.44
N LYS A 256 16.29 -12.00 14.78
CA LYS A 256 16.17 -11.50 13.40
C LYS A 256 14.91 -10.66 13.23
N PHE A 257 15.13 -9.38 12.94
CA PHE A 257 14.06 -8.40 12.69
C PHE A 257 13.92 -8.20 11.19
N SER A 258 12.74 -8.50 10.64
CA SER A 258 12.47 -8.39 9.21
C SER A 258 12.08 -6.96 8.82
N LYS A 259 12.36 -6.55 7.58
CA LYS A 259 11.86 -5.27 7.03
C LYS A 259 10.33 -5.17 7.09
N SER A 260 9.64 -6.30 6.94
CA SER A 260 8.17 -6.39 7.04
C SER A 260 7.66 -6.05 8.44
N LEU A 261 8.36 -6.46 9.51
CA LEU A 261 8.01 -6.08 10.89
C LEU A 261 8.07 -4.56 11.07
N PHE A 262 9.14 -3.92 10.61
CA PHE A 262 9.28 -2.46 10.70
C PHE A 262 8.23 -1.71 9.88
N LYS A 263 7.89 -2.20 8.69
CA LYS A 263 6.79 -1.64 7.88
C LYS A 263 5.44 -1.76 8.58
N SER A 264 5.19 -2.89 9.26
CA SER A 264 3.98 -3.09 10.08
C SER A 264 3.92 -2.10 11.25
N LEU A 265 5.03 -1.89 11.96
CA LEU A 265 5.11 -0.92 13.06
C LEU A 265 4.88 0.54 12.59
N GLN A 266 5.20 0.86 11.34
CA GLN A 266 4.94 2.17 10.74
C GLN A 266 3.50 2.37 10.30
N ASN A 267 2.64 1.34 10.44
CA ASN A 267 1.27 1.29 9.93
C ASN A 267 1.17 1.44 8.38
N ASP A 268 2.24 1.12 7.64
CA ASP A 268 2.32 1.28 6.18
C ASP A 268 1.86 0.01 5.41
N THR A 269 1.13 -0.89 6.07
CA THR A 269 0.67 -2.16 5.47
C THR A 269 -0.76 -2.05 4.98
N ASN A 270 -0.96 -2.11 3.66
CA ASN A 270 -2.29 -2.26 3.09
C ASN A 270 -2.78 -3.71 3.27
N LEU A 271 -3.74 -3.89 4.17
CA LEU A 271 -4.34 -5.19 4.50
C LEU A 271 -5.75 -5.36 3.91
N SER A 272 -6.20 -4.42 3.07
CA SER A 272 -7.58 -4.39 2.57
C SER A 272 -7.92 -5.60 1.68
N GLY A 273 -6.93 -6.25 1.07
CA GLY A 273 -7.12 -7.44 0.22
C GLY A 273 -7.22 -8.78 0.96
N VAL A 274 -7.06 -8.81 2.28
CA VAL A 274 -7.00 -10.08 3.04
C VAL A 274 -8.40 -10.46 3.54
N HIS A 275 -9.01 -11.48 2.94
CA HIS A 275 -10.37 -11.93 3.27
C HIS A 275 -10.61 -12.25 4.74
N SER A 276 -9.63 -12.86 5.43
CA SER A 276 -9.78 -13.16 6.86
C SER A 276 -9.84 -11.92 7.73
N ILE A 277 -9.16 -10.85 7.34
CA ILE A 277 -9.19 -9.55 8.04
C ILE A 277 -10.52 -8.85 7.76
N GLN A 278 -10.94 -8.80 6.50
CA GLN A 278 -12.25 -8.26 6.11
C GLN A 278 -13.39 -8.95 6.86
N TRP A 279 -13.33 -10.28 6.97
CA TRP A 279 -14.31 -11.04 7.74
C TRP A 279 -14.33 -10.68 9.21
N GLY A 280 -13.15 -10.54 9.83
CA GLY A 280 -13.05 -10.06 11.22
C GLY A 280 -13.77 -8.74 11.40
N LEU A 281 -13.38 -7.73 10.61
CA LEU A 281 -13.92 -6.37 10.67
C LEU A 281 -15.44 -6.33 10.47
N SER A 282 -15.99 -7.13 9.55
CA SER A 282 -17.43 -7.13 9.26
C SER A 282 -18.27 -7.86 10.30
N ASN A 283 -17.69 -8.81 11.04
CA ASN A 283 -18.45 -9.67 11.97
C ASN A 283 -18.20 -9.36 13.45
N GLU A 284 -17.21 -8.53 13.77
CA GLU A 284 -16.86 -8.15 15.14
C GLU A 284 -18.08 -7.56 15.88
N THR A 285 -18.80 -6.62 15.24
CA THR A 285 -20.02 -6.02 15.79
C THR A 285 -21.11 -7.06 16.08
N SER A 286 -21.23 -8.09 15.24
CA SER A 286 -22.18 -9.18 15.47
C SER A 286 -21.76 -10.03 16.68
N GLY A 287 -20.46 -10.27 16.84
CA GLY A 287 -19.89 -10.93 18.02
C GLY A 287 -20.18 -10.19 19.31
N ILE A 288 -20.04 -8.85 19.31
CA ILE A 288 -20.38 -8.00 20.46
C ILE A 288 -21.85 -8.20 20.84
N LYS A 289 -22.76 -8.07 19.87
CA LYS A 289 -24.21 -8.22 20.10
C LYS A 289 -24.60 -9.59 20.66
N VAL A 290 -23.91 -10.65 20.24
CA VAL A 290 -24.14 -12.00 20.78
C VAL A 290 -23.68 -12.07 22.23
N LEU A 291 -22.47 -11.58 22.53
CA LEU A 291 -21.96 -11.54 23.90
C LEU A 291 -22.89 -10.76 24.85
N GLU A 292 -23.33 -9.57 24.42
CA GLU A 292 -24.24 -8.73 25.19
C GLU A 292 -25.57 -9.43 25.49
N ARG A 293 -26.13 -10.15 24.51
CA ARG A 293 -27.38 -10.88 24.67
C ARG A 293 -27.24 -12.10 25.58
N GLU A 294 -26.25 -12.94 25.34
CA GLU A 294 -26.09 -14.23 26.03
C GLU A 294 -25.68 -14.04 27.50
N GLN A 295 -24.83 -13.05 27.78
CA GLN A 295 -24.35 -12.78 29.14
C GLN A 295 -25.15 -11.68 29.84
N ASN A 296 -26.11 -11.07 29.16
CA ASN A 296 -26.88 -9.92 29.65
C ASN A 296 -25.98 -8.79 30.18
N VAL A 297 -24.93 -8.47 29.42
CA VAL A 297 -23.95 -7.42 29.74
C VAL A 297 -23.96 -6.34 28.67
N LYS A 298 -23.41 -5.17 28.98
CA LYS A 298 -23.19 -4.10 28.01
C LYS A 298 -21.71 -3.93 27.76
N VAL A 299 -21.29 -3.97 26.50
CA VAL A 299 -19.91 -3.76 26.09
C VAL A 299 -19.72 -2.28 25.75
N VAL A 300 -18.82 -1.63 26.49
CA VAL A 300 -18.45 -0.24 26.24
C VAL A 300 -17.27 -0.23 25.28
N SER A 301 -17.43 0.44 24.13
CA SER A 301 -16.36 0.59 23.15
C SER A 301 -15.22 1.44 23.73
N THR A 302 -14.01 1.16 23.29
CA THR A 302 -12.83 1.89 23.74
C THR A 302 -11.83 2.10 22.61
N GLY A 303 -10.85 2.98 22.84
CA GLY A 303 -9.79 3.29 21.90
C GLY A 303 -8.46 2.60 22.20
N LEU A 304 -7.38 3.33 21.95
CA LEU A 304 -6.01 2.93 22.22
C LEU A 304 -5.61 3.34 23.64
N TRP A 305 -5.17 2.37 24.42
CA TRP A 305 -4.56 2.55 25.72
C TRP A 305 -3.05 2.42 25.59
N LEU A 306 -2.33 3.45 26.03
CA LEU A 306 -0.88 3.44 26.11
C LEU A 306 -0.46 3.17 27.56
N LEU A 307 0.67 2.50 27.75
CA LEU A 307 1.34 2.48 29.05
C LEU A 307 2.04 3.83 29.29
N ASN A 308 2.28 4.20 30.54
CA ASN A 308 2.96 5.45 30.92
C ASN A 308 4.34 5.64 30.26
N ASN A 309 4.97 4.57 29.78
CA ASN A 309 6.22 4.68 29.02
C ASN A 309 6.05 5.14 27.57
N GLY A 310 4.81 5.34 27.09
CA GLY A 310 4.46 5.81 25.75
C GLY A 310 4.88 4.94 24.57
N VAL A 311 5.51 3.79 24.82
CA VAL A 311 6.01 2.87 23.81
C VAL A 311 5.10 1.66 23.65
N LEU A 312 4.55 1.17 24.76
CA LEU A 312 3.67 0.02 24.77
C LEU A 312 2.21 0.47 24.70
N GLY A 313 1.39 -0.30 23.98
CA GLY A 313 -0.05 -0.02 23.95
C GLY A 313 -0.91 -1.20 23.53
N ALA A 314 -2.19 -1.10 23.82
CA ALA A 314 -3.20 -2.08 23.46
C ALA A 314 -4.52 -1.38 23.16
N SER A 315 -5.38 -2.06 22.41
CA SER A 315 -6.73 -1.61 22.09
C SER A 315 -7.58 -2.86 22.15
N SER A 316 -8.51 -2.90 23.09
CA SER A 316 -9.49 -3.97 23.22
C SER A 316 -10.72 -3.65 22.39
N ASP A 317 -11.56 -4.66 22.18
CA ASP A 317 -12.82 -4.48 21.46
C ASP A 317 -13.88 -3.82 22.36
N GLY A 318 -13.74 -3.96 23.68
CA GLY A 318 -14.47 -3.18 24.66
C GLY A 318 -14.21 -3.58 26.10
N PHE A 319 -14.96 -2.96 27.01
CA PHE A 319 -14.97 -3.28 28.43
C PHE A 319 -16.37 -3.64 28.90
N VAL A 320 -16.44 -4.49 29.92
CA VAL A 320 -17.69 -4.83 30.62
C VAL A 320 -17.50 -4.52 32.11
N ASN A 321 -18.41 -3.71 32.66
CA ASN A 321 -18.44 -3.32 34.07
C ASN A 321 -17.11 -2.77 34.64
N SER A 322 -16.22 -2.26 33.79
CA SER A 322 -14.86 -1.80 34.14
C SER A 322 -13.94 -2.87 34.77
N GLU A 323 -14.37 -4.14 34.79
CA GLU A 323 -13.63 -5.27 35.38
C GLU A 323 -13.10 -6.22 34.32
N TYR A 324 -13.83 -6.37 33.21
CA TYR A 324 -13.52 -7.34 32.17
C TYR A 324 -13.16 -6.66 30.85
N ILE A 325 -12.15 -7.23 30.18
CA ILE A 325 -11.71 -6.83 28.85
C ILE A 325 -12.31 -7.80 27.83
N VAL A 326 -12.89 -7.26 26.77
CA VAL A 326 -13.47 -8.04 25.67
C VAL A 326 -12.53 -8.01 24.48
N GLU A 327 -12.19 -9.20 23.98
CA GLU A 327 -11.45 -9.41 22.73
C GLU A 327 -12.19 -10.45 21.90
N ILE A 328 -12.85 -10.01 20.84
CA ILE A 328 -13.66 -10.83 19.95
C ILE A 328 -12.80 -11.38 18.84
N LYS A 329 -13.06 -12.64 18.50
CA LYS A 329 -12.39 -13.33 17.40
C LYS A 329 -13.41 -13.95 16.46
N CYS A 330 -13.31 -13.58 15.19
CA CYS A 330 -14.11 -14.14 14.11
C CYS A 330 -13.22 -14.95 13.16
N PRO A 331 -12.95 -16.23 13.41
CA PRO A 331 -12.06 -17.04 12.59
C PRO A 331 -12.67 -17.37 11.21
N TRP A 332 -12.06 -16.87 10.14
CA TRP A 332 -12.49 -17.14 8.74
C TRP A 332 -12.59 -18.62 8.38
N LYS A 333 -11.74 -19.46 8.97
CA LYS A 333 -11.70 -20.92 8.77
C LYS A 333 -13.05 -21.59 9.09
N TYR A 334 -13.84 -20.97 9.97
CA TYR A 334 -15.04 -21.55 10.55
C TYR A 334 -16.33 -20.90 10.08
N ARG A 335 -16.27 -19.95 9.14
CA ARG A 335 -17.42 -19.19 8.64
C ARG A 335 -18.59 -20.03 8.10
N ASN A 336 -18.30 -21.22 7.57
CA ASN A 336 -19.29 -22.12 6.97
C ASN A 336 -19.56 -23.36 7.83
N LYS A 337 -19.04 -23.41 9.06
CA LYS A 337 -19.24 -24.56 9.94
C LYS A 337 -20.37 -24.25 10.91
N ASN A 338 -21.42 -25.07 10.85
CA ASN A 338 -22.44 -25.14 11.89
C ASN A 338 -21.86 -25.93 13.06
N TYR A 339 -21.30 -25.21 14.04
CA TYR A 339 -20.99 -25.82 15.31
C TYR A 339 -22.27 -25.91 16.13
N GLN A 340 -22.60 -27.10 16.63
CA GLN A 340 -23.56 -27.22 17.72
C GLN A 340 -22.92 -26.56 18.94
N ILE A 341 -23.63 -25.60 19.54
CA ILE A 341 -23.24 -25.03 20.82
C ILE A 341 -23.35 -26.17 21.83
N ILE A 342 -22.22 -26.63 22.35
CA ILE A 342 -22.21 -27.55 23.48
C ILE A 342 -22.48 -26.65 24.69
N ASN A 343 -23.72 -26.70 25.17
CA ASN A 343 -24.15 -26.03 26.40
C ASN A 343 -23.43 -26.59 27.62
#